data_AF-A0A2T1G7H2-F1
#
_entry.id   AF-A0A2T1G7H2-F1
#
_cell.length_a   1.000
_cell.length_b   1.000
_cell.length_c   1.000
_cell.angle_alpha   90.00
_cell.angle_beta   90.00
_cell.angle_gamma   90.00
#
_symmetry.space_group_name_H-M   'P 1'
#
loop_
_entity.id
_entity.type
_entity.pdbx_description
1 polymer ?
#
loop_
_entity_poly.entity_id
_entity_poly.type
_entity_poly.pdbx_seq_one_letter_code
_entity_poly.pdbx_strand_id
1 'polypeptide(L)'
;MPAYSGRGRPKIHGQQFRLNEPQSWWKPKQTLESIEPKLGKIRLKRWDDLHFRGSPKHPMTLILVERLETVTGRLNSQPLWLVWVGIQMPSLAEIWQLYLRRFALEHWYRLAKQTLHWTVPKLSTKRTVRTME
;
A
#
# COMPACT_ATOMS: atom_id res chain seq x y z
N MET A 1 20.74 -6.72 -25.13
CA MET A 1 21.48 -5.76 -24.27
C MET A 1 22.96 -6.04 -24.46
N PRO A 2 23.79 -5.04 -24.84
CA PRO A 2 25.24 -5.26 -24.97
C PRO A 2 25.83 -5.65 -23.62
N ALA A 3 26.86 -6.50 -23.64
CA ALA A 3 27.55 -6.94 -22.43
C ALA A 3 28.30 -5.76 -21.78
N TYR A 4 28.30 -5.71 -20.45
CA TYR A 4 28.99 -4.67 -19.68
C TYR A 4 30.49 -4.68 -20.00
N SER A 5 31.02 -3.55 -20.47
CA SER A 5 32.43 -3.37 -20.86
C SER A 5 33.26 -2.56 -19.85
N GLY A 6 32.70 -2.25 -18.67
CA GLY A 6 33.38 -1.49 -17.64
C GLY A 6 34.33 -2.33 -16.78
N ARG A 7 35.22 -1.68 -16.03
CA ARG A 7 36.05 -2.32 -15.00
C ARG A 7 35.27 -2.38 -13.68
N GLY A 8 35.16 -3.57 -13.09
CA GLY A 8 34.55 -3.79 -11.77
C GLY A 8 33.10 -4.28 -11.82
N ARG A 9 32.43 -4.31 -10.65
CA ARG A 9 31.05 -4.79 -10.54
C ARG A 9 30.09 -3.81 -11.24
N PRO A 10 29.17 -4.29 -12.09
CA PRO A 10 28.14 -3.44 -12.68
C PRO A 10 27.33 -2.67 -11.63
N LYS A 11 26.94 -1.44 -11.96
CA LYS A 11 26.13 -0.59 -11.08
C LYS A 11 24.75 -1.24 -10.87
N ILE A 12 24.41 -1.54 -9.62
CA ILE A 12 23.17 -2.23 -9.23
C ILE A 12 22.00 -1.24 -9.06
N HIS A 13 22.30 -0.04 -8.53
CA HIS A 13 21.30 0.95 -8.16
C HIS A 13 21.33 2.12 -9.13
N GLY A 14 20.15 2.56 -9.58
CA GLY A 14 19.99 3.78 -10.35
C GLY A 14 19.99 5.04 -9.48
N GLN A 15 19.31 6.08 -9.96
CA GLN A 15 19.01 7.27 -9.18
C GLN A 15 18.15 6.91 -7.96
N GLN A 16 18.42 7.53 -6.81
CA GLN A 16 17.65 7.31 -5.60
C GLN A 16 16.31 8.06 -5.69
N PHE A 17 15.19 7.36 -5.45
CA PHE A 17 13.86 7.95 -5.29
C PHE A 17 13.59 8.16 -3.80
N ARG A 18 13.32 9.39 -3.36
CA ARG A 18 13.07 9.74 -1.95
C ARG A 18 11.66 10.33 -1.81
N LEU A 19 10.80 9.67 -1.06
CA LEU A 19 9.37 10.00 -0.95
C LEU A 19 9.10 11.37 -0.31
N ASN A 20 10.06 11.93 0.43
CA ASN A 20 9.99 13.24 1.06
C ASN A 20 10.73 14.35 0.28
N GLU A 21 11.37 14.02 -0.84
CA GLU A 21 12.13 14.97 -1.66
C GLU A 21 11.60 14.94 -3.10
N PRO A 22 10.63 15.80 -3.46
CA PRO A 22 10.00 15.81 -4.78
C PRO A 22 10.96 15.97 -5.96
N GLN A 23 12.11 16.63 -5.75
CA GLN A 23 13.14 16.81 -6.78
C GLN A 23 13.84 15.49 -7.16
N SER A 24 13.76 14.47 -6.30
CA SER A 24 14.30 13.13 -6.58
C SER A 24 13.39 12.30 -7.50
N TRP A 25 12.13 12.72 -7.70
CA TRP A 25 11.15 11.97 -8.47
C TRP A 25 11.34 12.24 -9.96
N TRP A 26 11.58 11.18 -10.74
CA TRP A 26 11.54 11.28 -12.20
C TRP A 26 10.09 11.32 -12.72
N LYS A 27 9.92 11.43 -14.03
CA LYS A 27 8.60 11.47 -14.67
C LYS A 27 7.81 10.19 -14.33
N PRO A 28 6.56 10.30 -13.81
CA PRO A 28 5.73 9.14 -13.60
C PRO A 28 5.42 8.46 -14.93
N LYS A 29 5.40 7.13 -14.93
CA LYS A 29 5.05 6.31 -16.09
C LYS A 29 3.57 6.46 -16.47
N GLN A 30 2.72 6.71 -15.48
CA GLN A 30 1.30 6.97 -15.68
C GLN A 30 0.79 7.96 -14.64
N THR A 31 -0.10 8.85 -15.07
CA THR A 31 -0.88 9.73 -14.20
C THR A 31 -2.35 9.53 -14.52
N LEU A 32 -3.20 9.47 -13.49
CA LEU A 32 -4.64 9.37 -13.61
C LEU A 32 -5.27 10.40 -12.68
N GLU A 33 -6.26 11.15 -13.16
CA GLU A 33 -7.12 11.98 -12.31
C GLU A 33 -8.52 11.35 -12.25
N SER A 34 -9.14 11.40 -11.08
CA SER A 34 -10.50 10.89 -10.85
C SER A 34 -11.26 11.84 -9.92
N ILE A 35 -12.58 11.88 -10.03
CA ILE A 35 -13.45 12.60 -9.11
C ILE A 35 -14.17 11.55 -8.26
N GLU A 36 -13.90 11.57 -6.96
CA GLU A 36 -14.48 10.63 -6.01
C GLU A 36 -15.55 11.34 -5.16
N PRO A 37 -16.79 10.82 -5.08
CA PRO A 37 -17.91 11.54 -4.44
C PRO A 37 -17.66 12.01 -3.01
N LYS A 38 -16.88 11.24 -2.22
CA LYS A 38 -16.57 11.56 -0.82
C LYS A 38 -15.22 12.24 -0.62
N LEU A 39 -14.32 12.12 -1.59
CA LEU A 39 -12.93 12.54 -1.43
C LEU A 39 -12.60 13.80 -2.24
N GLY A 40 -13.41 14.11 -3.25
CA GLY A 40 -13.18 15.19 -4.20
C GLY A 40 -12.29 14.73 -5.34
N LYS A 41 -11.60 15.68 -5.98
CA LYS A 41 -10.69 15.38 -7.09
C LYS A 41 -9.38 14.81 -6.57
N ILE A 42 -8.97 13.67 -7.10
CA ILE A 42 -7.71 13.00 -6.76
C ILE A 42 -6.83 12.83 -7.99
N ARG A 43 -5.53 12.70 -7.75
CA ARG A 43 -4.53 12.36 -8.76
C ARG A 43 -3.69 11.19 -8.27
N LEU A 44 -3.57 10.18 -9.12
CA LEU A 44 -2.68 9.05 -8.93
C LEU A 44 -1.49 9.18 -9.88
N LYS A 45 -0.28 9.00 -9.38
CA LYS A 45 0.96 8.94 -10.17
C LYS A 45 1.65 7.61 -9.91
N ARG A 46 2.18 6.98 -10.96
CA ARG A 46 2.82 5.66 -10.91
C ARG A 46 4.26 5.72 -11.37
N TRP A 47 5.14 5.05 -10.65
CA TRP A 47 6.50 4.74 -11.06
C TRP A 47 6.76 3.24 -10.92
N ASP A 48 7.32 2.63 -11.95
CA ASP A 48 7.64 1.20 -11.99
C ASP A 48 9.15 0.97 -11.79
N ASP A 49 9.52 -0.29 -11.57
CA ASP A 49 10.90 -0.75 -11.49
C ASP A 49 11.73 -0.09 -10.36
N LEU A 50 11.06 0.30 -9.27
CA LEU A 50 11.73 0.71 -8.04
C LEU A 50 12.10 -0.53 -7.22
N HIS A 51 13.13 -0.40 -6.39
CA HIS A 51 13.48 -1.44 -5.42
C HIS A 51 14.08 -0.84 -4.16
N PHE A 52 13.94 -1.56 -3.04
CA PHE A 52 14.69 -1.21 -1.84
C PHE A 52 16.18 -1.51 -2.04
N ARG A 53 17.04 -0.70 -1.42
CA ARG A 53 18.50 -0.87 -1.49
C ARG A 53 18.95 -2.29 -1.11
N GLY A 54 18.36 -2.87 -0.07
CA GLY A 54 18.67 -4.23 0.39
C GLY A 54 18.11 -5.35 -0.48
N SER A 55 17.18 -5.05 -1.39
CA SER A 55 16.44 -6.05 -2.16
C SER A 55 16.37 -5.71 -3.66
N PRO A 56 17.51 -5.57 -4.35
CA PRO A 56 17.54 -5.10 -5.74
C PRO A 56 16.92 -6.05 -6.77
N LYS A 57 16.67 -7.30 -6.39
CA LYS A 57 16.02 -8.30 -7.26
C LYS A 57 14.49 -8.31 -7.13
N HIS A 58 13.93 -7.47 -6.25
CA HIS A 58 12.50 -7.43 -5.97
C HIS A 58 11.96 -6.07 -6.39
N PRO A 59 11.64 -5.89 -7.69
CA PRO A 59 11.06 -4.65 -8.17
C PRO A 59 9.65 -4.47 -7.59
N MET A 60 9.25 -3.22 -7.46
CA MET A 60 7.94 -2.79 -7.02
C MET A 60 7.47 -1.59 -7.82
N THR A 61 6.16 -1.41 -7.82
CA THR A 61 5.55 -0.20 -8.36
C THR A 61 5.16 0.70 -7.20
N LEU A 62 5.59 1.96 -7.27
CA LEU A 62 5.24 3.01 -6.34
C LEU A 62 4.09 3.84 -6.91
N ILE A 63 3.09 4.13 -6.09
CA ILE A 63 1.91 4.91 -6.46
C ILE A 63 1.73 6.02 -5.43
N LEU A 64 1.66 7.25 -5.92
CA LEU A 64 1.33 8.42 -5.12
C LEU A 64 -0.12 8.79 -5.37
N VAL A 65 -0.90 8.93 -4.31
CA VAL A 65 -2.27 9.45 -4.35
C VAL A 65 -2.31 10.82 -3.68
N GLU A 66 -2.57 11.84 -4.50
CA GLU A 66 -2.72 13.23 -4.09
C GLU A 66 -4.20 13.60 -4.15
N ARG A 67 -4.66 14.38 -3.17
CA ARG A 67 -5.97 15.03 -3.25
C ARG A 67 -5.78 16.44 -3.78
N LEU A 68 -6.40 16.74 -4.91
CA LEU A 68 -6.31 18.05 -5.56
C LEU A 68 -7.39 19.01 -5.02
N GLU A 69 -8.59 18.48 -4.81
CA GLU A 69 -9.75 19.24 -4.31
C GLU A 69 -10.51 18.40 -3.29
N THR A 70 -11.17 19.04 -2.33
CA THR A 70 -11.96 18.33 -1.32
C THR A 70 -13.40 18.81 -1.36
N VAL A 71 -14.33 17.90 -1.08
CA VAL A 71 -15.77 18.22 -0.97
C VAL A 71 -16.06 19.20 0.18
N THR A 72 -15.24 19.19 1.23
CA THR A 72 -15.45 19.99 2.45
C THR A 72 -14.60 21.28 2.50
N GLY A 73 -13.88 21.61 1.43
CA GLY A 73 -13.02 22.79 1.34
C GLY A 73 -11.70 22.74 2.14
N ARG A 74 -11.44 21.71 2.97
CA ARG A 74 -10.19 21.57 3.74
C ARG A 74 -9.23 20.55 3.14
N LEU A 75 -8.18 21.03 2.47
CA LEU A 75 -7.05 20.24 1.98
C LEU A 75 -6.04 19.92 3.10
N ASN A 76 -6.45 19.16 4.12
CA ASN A 76 -5.55 18.71 5.21
C ASN A 76 -5.07 17.25 5.04
N SER A 77 -5.25 16.64 3.87
CA SER A 77 -4.81 15.26 3.66
C SER A 77 -3.36 15.20 3.20
N GLN A 78 -2.50 14.61 4.02
CA GLN A 78 -1.17 14.17 3.60
C GLN A 78 -1.30 13.23 2.38
N PRO A 79 -0.37 13.30 1.42
CA PRO A 79 -0.36 12.39 0.29
C PRO A 79 -0.23 10.94 0.77
N LEU A 80 -0.96 10.04 0.11
CA LEU A 80 -0.92 8.62 0.41
C LEU A 80 0.03 7.91 -0.57
N TRP A 81 0.98 7.17 -0.02
CA TRP A 81 1.88 6.32 -0.79
C TRP A 81 1.42 4.87 -0.73
N LEU A 82 1.26 4.25 -1.90
CA LEU A 82 0.96 2.83 -2.04
C LEU A 82 2.11 2.15 -2.76
N VAL A 83 2.40 0.93 -2.34
CA VAL A 83 3.36 0.05 -3.00
C VAL A 83 2.60 -1.17 -3.49
N TRP A 84 2.83 -1.52 -4.75
CA TRP A 84 2.35 -2.75 -5.34
C TRP A 84 3.53 -3.71 -5.57
N VAL A 85 3.34 -4.99 -5.26
CA VAL A 85 4.26 -6.10 -5.58
C VAL A 85 3.43 -7.33 -6.04
N GLY A 86 3.90 -8.05 -7.06
CA GLY A 86 3.21 -9.20 -7.65
C GLY A 86 3.61 -9.48 -9.11
N ILE A 87 2.76 -10.19 -9.86
CA ILE A 87 3.02 -10.55 -11.28
C ILE A 87 2.38 -9.56 -12.26
N GLN A 88 1.07 -9.32 -12.14
CA GLN A 88 0.33 -8.43 -13.01
C GLN A 88 -0.41 -7.39 -12.18
N MET A 89 -0.03 -6.13 -12.38
CA MET A 89 -0.64 -5.00 -11.71
C MET A 89 -2.01 -4.69 -12.34
N PRO A 90 -3.09 -4.55 -11.55
CA PRO A 90 -4.34 -3.98 -12.03
C PRO A 90 -4.16 -2.54 -12.50
N SER A 91 -5.14 -1.98 -13.19
CA SER A 91 -5.13 -0.56 -13.55
C SER A 91 -5.08 0.34 -12.30
N LEU A 92 -4.62 1.59 -12.47
CA LEU A 92 -4.62 2.56 -11.37
C LEU A 92 -6.02 2.81 -10.80
N ALA A 93 -7.04 2.80 -11.65
CA ALA A 93 -8.42 2.94 -11.23
C ALA A 93 -8.86 1.75 -10.34
N GLU A 94 -8.53 0.52 -10.74
CA GLU A 94 -8.86 -0.68 -9.96
C GLU A 94 -8.12 -0.72 -8.64
N ILE A 95 -6.81 -0.39 -8.61
CA ILE A 95 -6.05 -0.31 -7.37
C ILE A 95 -6.67 0.70 -6.41
N TRP A 96 -7.10 1.84 -6.93
CA TRP A 96 -7.76 2.83 -6.11
C TRP A 96 -9.06 2.30 -5.49
N GLN A 97 -9.92 1.67 -6.29
CA GLN A 97 -11.15 1.06 -5.80
C GLN A 97 -10.90 -0.06 -4.80
N LEU A 98 -9.87 -0.89 -5.02
CA LEU A 98 -9.44 -1.93 -4.07
C LEU A 98 -8.95 -1.32 -2.75
N TYR A 99 -8.18 -0.23 -2.83
CA TYR A 99 -7.68 0.46 -1.65
C TYR A 99 -8.82 1.03 -0.79
N LEU A 100 -9.85 1.60 -1.41
CA LEU A 100 -11.01 2.13 -0.68
C LEU A 100 -11.76 1.06 0.13
N ARG A 101 -11.73 -0.21 -0.33
CA ARG A 101 -12.34 -1.34 0.41
C ARG A 101 -11.58 -1.71 1.69
N ARG A 102 -10.31 -1.32 1.81
CA ARG A 102 -9.49 -1.58 3.02
C ARG A 102 -10.16 -1.08 4.29
N PHE A 103 -10.82 0.08 4.23
CA PHE A 103 -11.48 0.66 5.40
C PHE A 103 -12.57 -0.26 5.94
N ALA A 104 -13.40 -0.84 5.07
CA ALA A 104 -14.45 -1.78 5.48
C ALA A 104 -13.86 -3.03 6.17
N LEU A 105 -12.75 -3.57 5.66
CA LEU A 105 -12.05 -4.70 6.28
C LEU A 105 -11.50 -4.34 7.68
N GLU A 106 -10.88 -3.17 7.84
CA GLU A 106 -10.37 -2.73 9.14
C GLU A 106 -11.51 -2.54 10.17
N HIS A 107 -12.66 -2.02 9.75
CA HIS A 107 -13.84 -1.88 10.62
C HIS A 107 -14.42 -3.24 11.01
N TRP A 108 -14.48 -4.18 10.07
CA TRP A 108 -14.89 -5.54 10.35
C TRP A 108 -13.97 -6.22 11.37
N TYR A 109 -12.65 -6.13 11.18
CA TYR A 109 -11.70 -6.69 12.14
C TYR A 109 -11.84 -6.06 13.53
N ARG A 110 -12.08 -4.74 13.60
CA ARG A 110 -12.34 -4.06 14.86
C ARG A 110 -13.59 -4.61 15.54
N LEU A 111 -14.71 -4.71 14.82
CA LEU A 111 -15.97 -5.27 15.33
C LEU A 111 -15.78 -6.70 15.86
N ALA A 112 -15.12 -7.57 15.06
CA ALA A 112 -14.89 -8.96 15.42
C ALA A 112 -14.07 -9.11 16.72
N LYS A 113 -13.01 -8.32 16.86
CA LYS A 113 -12.15 -8.38 18.05
C LYS A 113 -12.78 -7.74 19.28
N GLN A 114 -13.35 -6.54 19.12
CA GLN A 114 -13.78 -5.71 20.26
C GLN A 114 -15.20 -6.03 20.74
N THR A 115 -16.12 -6.29 19.81
CA THR A 115 -17.55 -6.45 20.13
C THR A 115 -17.94 -7.92 20.14
N LEU A 116 -17.46 -8.72 19.18
CA LEU A 116 -17.76 -10.16 19.13
C LEU A 116 -16.81 -10.99 19.97
N HIS A 117 -15.80 -10.36 20.58
CA HIS A 117 -14.79 -11.01 21.42
C HIS A 117 -14.14 -12.23 20.76
N TRP A 118 -13.98 -12.20 19.43
CA TRP A 118 -13.50 -13.34 18.64
C TRP A 118 -12.10 -13.82 19.06
N THR A 119 -11.30 -12.95 19.67
CA THR A 119 -9.95 -13.27 20.18
C THR A 119 -9.93 -13.60 21.68
N VAL A 120 -11.08 -13.56 22.36
CA VAL A 120 -11.18 -13.89 23.80
C VAL A 120 -11.51 -15.38 23.94
N PRO A 121 -10.64 -16.18 24.58
CA PRO A 121 -10.90 -17.60 24.75
C PRO A 121 -12.09 -17.81 25.70
N LYS A 122 -13.10 -18.56 25.26
CA LYS A 122 -14.21 -19.00 26.12
C LYS A 122 -13.84 -20.34 26.76
N LEU A 123 -13.13 -20.27 27.88
CA LEU A 123 -12.72 -21.46 28.63
C LEU A 123 -13.94 -22.10 29.29
N SER A 124 -14.14 -23.39 29.06
CA SER A 124 -15.12 -24.19 29.80
C SER A 124 -14.45 -24.77 31.06
N THR A 125 -15.15 -24.72 32.19
CA THR A 125 -14.68 -25.34 33.44
C THR A 125 -14.57 -26.84 33.26
N LYS A 126 -13.39 -27.41 33.61
CA LYS A 126 -13.20 -28.85 33.59
C LYS A 126 -14.14 -29.50 34.61
N ARG A 127 -14.99 -30.41 34.15
CA ARG A 127 -15.84 -31.22 35.03
C ARG A 127 -14.96 -32.31 35.63
N THR A 128 -14.52 -32.10 36.87
CA THR A 128 -13.83 -33.14 37.65
C THR A 128 -14.85 -34.24 37.96
N VAL A 129 -14.75 -35.37 37.26
CA VAL A 129 -15.49 -36.58 37.63
C VAL A 129 -14.80 -37.13 38.88
N ARG A 130 -15.47 -37.01 40.04
CA ARG A 130 -15.03 -37.71 41.25
C ARG A 130 -15.36 -39.19 41.06
N THR A 131 -14.34 -40.02 40.90
CA THR A 131 -14.46 -41.46 41.11
C THR A 131 -14.78 -41.68 42.59
N MET A 132 -15.90 -42.33 42.90
CA MET A 132 -16.21 -42.78 44.25
C MET A 132 -15.46 -44.09 44.51
N GLU A 133 -14.70 -44.14 45.61
CA GLU A 133 -14.30 -45.37 46.29
C GLU A 133 -15.30 -45.69 47.39
#